data_AF-A0A2G5K7Q0-F1
#
_entry.id   AF-A0A2G5K7Q0-F1
#
_cell.length_a   1.000
_cell.length_b   1.000
_cell.length_c   1.000
_cell.angle_alpha   90.00
_cell.angle_beta   90.00
_cell.angle_gamma   90.00
#
_symmetry.space_group_name_H-M   'P 1'
#
loop_
_entity.id
_entity.type
_entity.pdbx_description
1 polymer ?
#
loop_
_entity_poly.entity_id
_entity_poly.type
_entity_poly.pdbx_seq_one_letter_code
_entity_poly.pdbx_strand_id
1 'polypeptide(L)'
;MPTFNLKPLVKRFAIAYIVAIILVMVVFFILEKLFGVSANSASGLISIMVAAMDMGQNFYKQENRVPEKSESWRMARAATGVTLLISALLFVAIFIASPGSFANVGLPGLIVVLVIMMLITLLAIRFFASFGAKNYAKALARQKS
;
A
#
# COMPACT_ATOMS: atom_id res chain seq x y z
N MET A 1 -14.31 23.71 -3.44
CA MET A 1 -13.13 22.86 -3.17
C MET A 1 -12.63 22.34 -4.52
N PRO A 2 -11.36 22.56 -4.89
CA PRO A 2 -10.84 22.03 -6.15
C PRO A 2 -10.99 20.51 -6.16
N THR A 3 -11.70 19.99 -7.16
CA THR A 3 -11.93 18.55 -7.30
C THR A 3 -10.77 17.93 -8.06
N PHE A 4 -9.77 17.41 -7.36
CA PHE A 4 -8.71 16.63 -8.00
C PHE A 4 -9.24 15.28 -8.52
N ASN A 5 -8.65 14.78 -9.61
CA ASN A 5 -9.08 13.53 -10.23
C ASN A 5 -8.47 12.31 -9.51
N LEU A 6 -9.30 11.60 -8.75
CA LEU A 6 -8.86 10.45 -7.94
C LEU A 6 -8.58 9.18 -8.77
N LYS A 7 -9.28 9.00 -9.89
CA LYS A 7 -9.19 7.78 -10.72
C LYS A 7 -7.76 7.48 -11.20
N PRO A 8 -7.00 8.41 -11.80
CA PRO A 8 -5.64 8.13 -12.27
C PRO A 8 -4.67 7.84 -11.12
N LEU A 9 -4.83 8.51 -9.97
CA LEU A 9 -4.02 8.26 -8.78
C LEU A 9 -4.24 6.86 -8.22
N VAL A 10 -5.49 6.41 -8.13
CA VAL A 10 -5.84 5.08 -7.63
C VAL A 10 -5.39 3.99 -8.60
N LYS A 11 -5.57 4.18 -9.91
CA LYS A 11 -5.06 3.24 -10.93
C LYS A 11 -3.55 3.06 -10.82
N ARG A 12 -2.82 4.17 -10.68
CA ARG A 12 -1.36 4.13 -10.57
C ARG A 12 -0.92 3.51 -9.25
N PHE A 13 -1.61 3.82 -8.15
CA PHE A 13 -1.39 3.14 -6.88
C PHE A 13 -1.57 1.62 -6.99
N ALA A 14 -2.63 1.15 -7.67
CA ALA A 14 -2.86 -0.27 -7.87
C ALA A 14 -1.68 -0.93 -8.61
N ILE A 15 -1.20 -0.30 -9.68
CA ILE A 15 -0.03 -0.79 -10.44
C ILE A 15 1.23 -0.78 -9.58
N ALA A 16 1.53 0.34 -8.93
CA ALA A 16 2.70 0.47 -8.06
C ALA A 16 2.67 -0.54 -6.91
N TYR A 17 1.49 -0.81 -6.35
CA TYR A 17 1.30 -1.79 -5.29
C TYR A 17 1.54 -3.21 -5.79
N ILE A 18 0.98 -3.60 -6.94
CA ILE A 18 1.23 -4.93 -7.55
C ILE A 18 2.72 -5.12 -7.85
N VAL A 19 3.35 -4.11 -8.46
CA VAL A 19 4.79 -4.16 -8.76
C VAL A 19 5.61 -4.28 -7.47
N ALA A 20 5.26 -3.52 -6.43
CA ALA A 20 5.95 -3.57 -5.15
C ALA A 20 5.77 -4.95 -4.47
N ILE A 21 4.58 -5.54 -4.51
CA ILE A 21 4.35 -6.92 -4.03
C ILE A 21 5.28 -7.89 -4.75
N ILE A 22 5.32 -7.85 -6.08
CA ILE A 22 6.16 -8.76 -6.88
C ILE A 22 7.64 -8.57 -6.52
N LEU A 23 8.12 -7.33 -6.43
CA LEU A 23 9.50 -7.03 -6.04
C LEU A 23 9.82 -7.55 -4.64
N VAL A 24 8.93 -7.32 -3.67
CA VAL A 24 9.09 -7.82 -2.30
C VAL A 24 9.13 -9.35 -2.30
N MET A 25 8.25 -10.02 -3.04
CA MET A 25 8.27 -11.49 -3.16
C MET A 25 9.58 -12.01 -3.74
N VAL A 26 10.09 -11.40 -4.81
CA VAL A 26 11.37 -11.79 -5.42
C VAL A 26 12.53 -11.58 -4.45
N VAL A 27 12.57 -10.44 -3.75
CA VAL A 27 13.62 -10.14 -2.77
C VAL A 27 13.60 -11.18 -1.64
N PHE A 28 12.42 -11.46 -1.06
CA PHE A 28 12.33 -12.43 0.02
C PHE A 28 12.61 -13.87 -0.45
N PHE A 29 12.24 -14.24 -1.67
CA PHE A 29 12.62 -15.53 -2.25
C PHE A 29 14.15 -15.69 -2.33
N ILE A 30 14.86 -14.64 -2.75
CA ILE A 30 16.34 -14.65 -2.78
C ILE A 30 16.92 -14.72 -1.36
N LEU A 31 16.38 -13.91 -0.44
CA LEU A 31 16.84 -13.89 0.95
C LEU A 31 16.63 -15.23 1.66
N GLU A 32 15.52 -15.91 1.39
CA GLU A 32 15.22 -17.23 1.93
C GLU A 32 16.22 -18.27 1.39
N LYS A 33 16.51 -18.24 0.08
CA LYS A 33 17.45 -19.18 -0.55
C LYS A 33 18.91 -18.97 -0.12
N LEU A 34 19.33 -17.73 0.09
CA LEU A 34 20.73 -17.41 0.39
C LEU A 34 21.03 -17.33 1.89
N PHE A 35 20.09 -16.84 2.69
CA PHE A 35 20.31 -16.50 4.10
C PHE A 35 19.31 -17.18 5.05
N GLY A 36 18.33 -17.94 4.53
CA GLY A 36 17.29 -18.57 5.36
C GLY A 36 16.30 -17.57 5.99
N VAL A 37 16.24 -16.34 5.49
CA VAL A 37 15.35 -15.29 6.01
C VAL A 37 14.02 -15.32 5.27
N SER A 38 12.93 -15.62 5.98
CA SER A 38 11.58 -15.67 5.41
C SER A 38 10.82 -14.35 5.51
N ALA A 39 9.85 -14.17 4.61
CA ALA A 39 8.94 -13.02 4.66
C ALA A 39 7.99 -13.14 5.85
N ASN A 40 7.87 -12.06 6.63
CA ASN A 40 6.86 -11.94 7.67
C ASN A 40 5.75 -10.96 7.27
N SER A 41 4.73 -10.82 8.12
CA SER A 41 3.59 -9.92 7.88
C SER A 41 3.99 -8.45 7.70
N ALA A 42 5.14 -8.01 8.24
CA ALA A 42 5.63 -6.64 8.07
C ALA A 42 6.19 -6.36 6.67
N SER A 43 6.60 -7.40 5.92
CA SER A 43 7.05 -7.24 4.53
C SER A 43 5.94 -6.71 3.62
N GLY A 44 4.68 -7.07 3.87
CA GLY A 44 3.52 -6.56 3.13
C GLY A 44 3.33 -5.05 3.28
N LEU A 45 3.68 -4.48 4.44
CA LEU A 45 3.61 -3.03 4.67
C LEU A 45 4.59 -2.27 3.77
N ILE A 46 5.74 -2.84 3.42
CA ILE A 46 6.71 -2.21 2.52
C ILE A 46 6.08 -1.92 1.16
N SER A 47 5.30 -2.88 0.63
CA SER A 47 4.61 -2.71 -0.66
C SER A 47 3.58 -1.58 -0.60
N ILE A 48 2.82 -1.50 0.49
CA ILE A 48 1.84 -0.44 0.74
C ILE A 48 2.55 0.92 0.86
N MET A 49 3.65 0.97 1.59
CA MET A 49 4.46 2.19 1.78
C MET A 49 4.94 2.75 0.45
N VAL A 50 5.56 1.91 -0.39
CA VAL A 50 6.09 2.31 -1.70
C VAL A 50 4.98 2.85 -2.59
N ALA A 51 3.86 2.12 -2.70
CA ALA A 51 2.73 2.54 -3.52
C ALA A 51 2.07 3.83 -3.01
N ALA A 52 1.91 3.97 -1.70
CA ALA A 52 1.34 5.17 -1.08
C ALA A 52 2.24 6.39 -1.28
N MET A 53 3.56 6.22 -1.14
CA MET A 53 4.52 7.29 -1.43
C MET A 53 4.44 7.73 -2.90
N ASP A 54 4.46 6.80 -3.88
CA ASP A 54 4.31 7.15 -5.30
C ASP A 54 2.98 7.88 -5.57
N MET A 55 1.87 7.42 -4.97
CA MET A 55 0.58 8.12 -5.06
C MET A 55 0.69 9.57 -4.57
N GLY A 56 1.35 9.80 -3.43
CA GLY A 56 1.58 11.13 -2.86
C GLY A 56 2.44 12.02 -3.74
N GLN A 57 3.54 11.49 -4.29
CA GLN A 57 4.41 12.23 -5.20
C GLN A 57 3.67 12.64 -6.46
N ASN A 58 2.83 11.76 -7.02
CA ASN A 58 2.05 12.07 -8.22
C ASN A 58 0.93 13.06 -7.96
N PHE A 59 0.31 13.05 -6.78
CA PHE A 59 -0.60 14.12 -6.39
C PHE A 59 0.11 15.48 -6.47
N TYR A 60 1.32 15.58 -5.91
CA TYR A 60 2.09 16.83 -5.99
C TYR A 60 2.43 17.20 -7.44
N LYS A 61 2.80 16.23 -8.29
CA LYS A 61 3.07 16.50 -9.72
C LYS A 61 1.85 17.02 -10.49
N GLN A 62 0.64 16.58 -10.14
CA GLN A 62 -0.60 16.99 -10.81
C GLN A 62 -1.13 18.31 -10.27
N GLU A 63 -1.10 18.49 -8.95
CA GLU A 63 -1.75 19.61 -8.26
C GLU A 63 -0.77 20.71 -7.82
N ASN A 64 0.54 20.50 -7.98
CA ASN A 64 1.64 21.37 -7.52
C ASN A 64 1.55 21.79 -6.05
N ARG A 65 0.91 20.97 -5.21
CA ARG A 65 0.72 21.19 -3.78
C ARG A 65 0.65 19.88 -3.02
N VAL A 66 0.79 19.97 -1.70
CA VAL A 66 0.59 18.84 -0.78
C VAL A 66 -0.92 18.61 -0.58
N PRO A 67 -1.41 17.36 -0.49
CA PRO A 67 -2.82 17.10 -0.27
C PRO A 67 -3.30 17.62 1.09
N GLU A 68 -4.50 18.19 1.10
CA GLU A 68 -5.16 18.62 2.34
C GLU A 68 -5.61 17.42 3.18
N LYS A 69 -6.04 17.70 4.42
CA LYS A 69 -6.45 16.67 5.39
C LYS A 69 -7.59 15.78 4.86
N SER A 70 -8.59 16.40 4.22
CA SER A 70 -9.77 15.77 3.62
C SER A 70 -9.40 14.94 2.38
N GLU A 71 -8.55 15.48 1.52
CA GLU A 71 -8.05 14.82 0.31
C GLU A 71 -7.21 13.59 0.64
N SER A 72 -6.33 13.71 1.63
CA SER A 72 -5.53 12.59 2.13
C SER A 72 -6.40 11.45 2.66
N TRP A 73 -7.54 11.75 3.32
CA TRP A 73 -8.50 10.73 3.74
C TRP A 73 -9.24 10.10 2.55
N ARG A 74 -9.56 10.90 1.53
CA ARG A 74 -10.23 10.41 0.32
C ARG A 74 -9.31 9.47 -0.48
N MET A 75 -8.05 9.85 -0.66
CA MET A 75 -7.02 9.01 -1.27
C MET A 75 -6.82 7.71 -0.50
N ALA A 76 -6.65 7.81 0.83
CA ALA A 76 -6.43 6.64 1.68
C ALA A 76 -7.59 5.64 1.63
N ARG A 77 -8.84 6.10 1.73
CA ARG A 77 -10.01 5.22 1.65
C ARG A 77 -10.11 4.49 0.31
N ALA A 78 -9.89 5.19 -0.80
CA ALA A 78 -9.96 4.58 -2.14
C ALA A 78 -8.84 3.57 -2.37
N ALA A 79 -7.60 3.92 -1.99
CA ALA A 79 -6.46 3.03 -2.08
C ALA A 79 -6.55 1.82 -1.13
N THR A 80 -7.14 2.00 0.05
CA THR A 80 -7.42 0.89 0.98
C THR A 80 -8.42 -0.09 0.36
N GLY A 81 -9.48 0.40 -0.29
CA GLY A 81 -10.42 -0.45 -1.01
C GLY A 81 -9.73 -1.30 -2.08
N VAL A 82 -8.83 -0.69 -2.87
CA VAL A 82 -8.01 -1.41 -3.85
C VAL A 82 -7.10 -2.44 -3.18
N THR A 83 -6.45 -2.06 -2.09
CA THR A 83 -5.56 -2.96 -1.34
C THR A 83 -6.31 -4.18 -0.82
N LEU A 84 -7.51 -3.98 -0.25
CA LEU A 84 -8.37 -5.06 0.22
C LEU A 84 -8.81 -5.99 -0.91
N LEU A 85 -9.19 -5.44 -2.07
CA LEU A 85 -9.55 -6.25 -3.24
C LEU A 85 -8.39 -7.13 -3.71
N ILE A 86 -7.19 -6.55 -3.84
CA ILE A 86 -5.99 -7.29 -4.26
C ILE A 86 -5.62 -8.34 -3.21
N SER A 87 -5.62 -7.99 -1.92
CA SER A 87 -5.33 -8.93 -0.83
C SER A 87 -6.35 -10.06 -0.75
N ALA A 88 -7.64 -9.79 -0.99
CA ALA A 88 -8.67 -10.83 -1.04
C ALA A 88 -8.45 -11.80 -2.21
N LEU A 89 -8.09 -11.29 -3.40
CA LEU A 89 -7.77 -12.13 -4.55
C LEU A 89 -6.55 -13.02 -4.28
N LEU A 90 -5.50 -12.46 -3.68
CA LEU A 90 -4.32 -13.23 -3.26
C LEU A 90 -4.66 -14.28 -2.21
N PHE A 91 -5.49 -13.93 -1.23
CA PHE A 91 -5.94 -14.86 -0.20
C PHE A 91 -6.70 -16.04 -0.80
N VAL A 92 -7.64 -15.79 -1.72
CA VAL A 92 -8.37 -16.86 -2.44
C VAL A 92 -7.41 -17.75 -3.25
N ALA A 93 -6.45 -17.15 -3.95
CA ALA A 93 -5.45 -17.91 -4.70
C ALA A 93 -4.61 -18.83 -3.80
N ILE A 94 -4.16 -18.32 -2.64
CA ILE A 94 -3.41 -19.10 -1.65
C ILE A 94 -4.29 -20.19 -1.03
N PHE A 95 -5.55 -19.88 -0.72
CA PHE A 95 -6.50 -20.83 -0.14
C PHE A 95 -6.75 -22.03 -1.07
N ILE A 96 -6.89 -21.78 -2.38
CA ILE A 96 -7.03 -22.85 -3.38
C ILE A 96 -5.74 -23.67 -3.49
N ALA A 97 -4.58 -23.03 -3.44
CA ALA A 97 -3.28 -23.70 -3.55
C ALA A 97 -2.87 -24.48 -2.29
N SER A 98 -3.31 -24.05 -1.11
CA SER A 98 -2.98 -24.66 0.20
C SER A 98 -4.15 -24.54 1.20
N PRO A 99 -5.16 -25.42 1.08
CA PRO A 99 -6.41 -25.34 1.86
C PRO A 99 -6.22 -25.46 3.39
N GLY A 100 -5.12 -26.05 3.85
CA GLY A 100 -4.82 -26.27 5.28
C GLY A 100 -4.26 -25.06 6.03
N SER A 101 -3.88 -23.99 5.33
CA SER A 101 -3.10 -22.88 5.91
C SER A 101 -3.85 -22.05 6.95
N PHE A 102 -5.18 -22.14 7.00
CA PHE A 102 -6.03 -21.27 7.83
C PHE A 102 -6.96 -22.03 8.80
N ALA A 103 -6.84 -23.35 8.91
CA ALA A 103 -7.73 -24.18 9.73
C ALA A 103 -7.69 -23.85 11.23
N ASN A 104 -6.59 -23.27 11.72
CA ASN A 104 -6.35 -23.02 13.14
C ASN A 104 -6.87 -21.67 13.65
N VAL A 105 -7.29 -20.76 12.75
CA VAL A 105 -7.76 -19.41 13.12
C VAL A 105 -9.26 -19.36 12.88
N GLY A 106 -10.05 -19.61 13.92
CA GLY A 106 -11.51 -19.57 13.84
C GLY A 106 -12.03 -18.24 13.25
N LEU A 107 -13.20 -18.28 12.61
CA LEU A 107 -13.80 -17.17 11.87
C LEU A 107 -13.78 -15.81 12.63
N PRO A 108 -14.11 -15.75 13.95
CA PRO A 108 -14.08 -14.48 14.68
C PRO A 108 -12.67 -13.89 14.80
N GLY A 109 -11.65 -14.73 14.99
CA GLY A 109 -10.26 -14.29 15.08
C GLY A 109 -9.76 -13.70 13.75
N LEU A 110 -10.13 -14.31 12.62
CA LEU A 110 -9.82 -13.80 11.28
C LEU A 110 -10.43 -12.42 11.05
N ILE A 111 -11.68 -12.20 11.47
CA ILE A 111 -12.36 -10.91 11.32
C ILE A 111 -11.63 -9.82 12.11
N VAL A 112 -11.26 -10.09 13.37
CA VAL A 112 -10.53 -9.12 14.21
C VAL A 112 -9.19 -8.75 13.57
N VAL A 113 -8.42 -9.74 13.10
CA VAL A 113 -7.14 -9.50 12.42
C VAL A 113 -7.33 -8.69 11.14
N LEU A 114 -8.34 -9.00 10.33
CA LEU A 114 -8.66 -8.25 9.11
C LEU A 114 -9.01 -6.79 9.40
N VAL A 115 -9.83 -6.53 10.42
CA VAL A 115 -10.20 -5.16 10.80
C VAL A 115 -8.97 -4.38 11.26
N ILE A 116 -8.13 -4.97 12.10
CA ILE A 116 -6.88 -4.34 12.56
C ILE A 116 -5.95 -4.05 11.38
N MET A 117 -5.74 -5.03 10.49
CA MET A 117 -4.89 -4.87 9.30
C MET A 117 -5.45 -3.81 8.33
N MET A 118 -6.76 -3.74 8.17
CA MET A 118 -7.42 -2.71 7.38
C MET A 118 -7.18 -1.31 7.97
N LEU A 119 -7.31 -1.15 9.30
CA LEU A 119 -7.06 0.12 9.98
C LEU A 119 -5.59 0.53 9.86
N ILE A 120 -4.65 -0.40 10.06
CA ILE A 120 -3.22 -0.15 9.89
C ILE A 120 -2.93 0.27 8.44
N THR A 121 -3.48 -0.44 7.46
CA THR A 121 -3.31 -0.14 6.03
C THR A 121 -3.86 1.25 5.69
N LEU A 122 -5.06 1.58 6.15
CA LEU A 122 -5.67 2.89 5.93
C LEU A 122 -4.81 4.03 6.49
N LEU A 123 -4.33 3.85 7.72
CA LEU A 123 -3.46 4.84 8.39
C LEU A 123 -2.09 4.94 7.71
N ALA A 124 -1.51 3.81 7.32
CA ALA A 124 -0.25 3.75 6.59
C ALA A 124 -0.37 4.50 5.25
N ILE A 125 -1.37 4.18 4.43
CA ILE A 125 -1.57 4.85 3.14
C ILE A 125 -1.76 6.35 3.34
N ARG A 126 -2.59 6.74 4.31
CA ARG A 126 -2.80 8.16 4.64
C ARG A 126 -1.49 8.87 4.97
N PHE A 127 -0.71 8.30 5.89
CA PHE A 127 0.54 8.89 6.34
C PHE A 127 1.57 8.95 5.21
N PHE A 128 1.78 7.83 4.51
CA PHE A 128 2.80 7.71 3.46
C PHE A 128 2.47 8.48 2.19
N ALA A 129 1.19 8.66 1.84
CA ALA A 129 0.80 9.54 0.75
C ALA A 129 1.12 11.01 1.07
N SER A 130 0.74 11.50 2.26
CA SER A 130 1.10 12.86 2.66
C SER A 130 2.62 13.05 2.79
N PHE A 131 3.32 12.03 3.32
CA PHE A 131 4.78 12.04 3.45
C PHE A 131 5.48 12.06 2.08
N GLY A 132 5.01 11.24 1.12
CA GLY A 132 5.53 11.20 -0.25
C GLY A 132 5.40 12.54 -0.96
N ALA A 133 4.24 13.19 -0.86
CA ALA A 133 4.01 14.53 -1.42
C ALA A 133 4.96 15.59 -0.81
N LYS A 134 5.10 15.59 0.52
CA LYS A 134 5.98 16.53 1.24
C LYS A 134 7.45 16.33 0.89
N ASN A 135 7.91 15.09 0.79
CA ASN A 135 9.29 14.78 0.44
C ASN A 135 9.62 15.18 -0.99
N TYR A 136 8.69 14.97 -1.92
CA TYR A 136 8.86 15.40 -3.31
C TYR A 136 8.96 16.93 -3.42
N ALA A 137 8.11 17.66 -2.68
CA ALA A 137 8.20 19.12 -2.60
C ALA A 137 9.57 19.60 -2.09
N LYS A 138 10.08 18.97 -1.01
CA LYS A 138 11.40 19.28 -0.44
C LYS A 138 12.54 18.95 -1.40
N ALA A 139 12.46 17.82 -2.11
CA ALA A 139 13.47 17.41 -3.09
C ALA A 139 13.54 18.41 -4.25
N LEU A 140 12.40 18.87 -4.77
CA LEU A 140 12.34 19.89 -5.80
C LEU A 140 12.91 21.24 -5.34
N ALA A 141 12.64 21.63 -4.09
CA ALA A 141 13.19 22.87 -3.53
C ALA A 141 14.74 22.82 -3.44
N ARG A 142 15.31 21.65 -3.10
CA ARG A 142 16.77 21.44 -3.06
C ARG A 142 17.45 21.39 -4.43
N GLN A 143 16.72 21.00 -5.48
CA GLN A 143 17.29 20.96 -6.84
C GLN A 143 17.34 22.36 -7.48
N LYS A 144 16.51 23.29 -6.99
CA LYS A 144 16.45 24.68 -7.48
C LYS A 144 17.37 25.64 -6.71
N SER A 145 18.00 25.20 -5.63
CA SER A 145 19.01 25.94 -4.86
C SER A 145 20.41 25.59 -5.35
#